data_AF-A0A7G8PDZ0-F1
#
_entry.id   AF-A0A7G8PDZ0-F1
#
_cell.length_a   1.000
_cell.length_b   1.000
_cell.length_c   1.000
_cell.angle_alpha   90.00
_cell.angle_beta   90.00
_cell.angle_gamma   90.00
#
_symmetry.space_group_name_H-M   'P 1'
#
loop_
_entity.id
_entity.type
_entity.pdbx_description
1 polymer ?
#
loop_
_entity_poly.entity_id
_entity_poly.type
_entity_poly.pdbx_seq_one_letter_code
_entity_poly.pdbx_strand_id
1 'polypeptide(L)'
;MQVAHRLLAVTDSGYYAWRSRAPSPRALRHAWLTDQIRVVHTASRGTYGARRVHAELTLGLGLQVGHNQVEMLMARSTIKGLPGTRRPRPRHETPTASDLVERMFTRESPNRLWVTDITEHRTSWIPAVVATVGIKKRLVKQIGARLACPS
;
A
#
# COMPACT_ATOMS: atom_id res chain seq x y z
N MET A 1 21.19 30.08 -28.94
CA MET A 1 20.50 29.91 -27.64
C MET A 1 19.05 30.46 -27.61
N GLN A 2 18.49 31.02 -28.70
CA GLN A 2 17.13 31.60 -28.75
C GLN A 2 15.96 30.60 -28.92
N VAL A 3 16.23 29.31 -29.15
CA VAL A 3 15.20 28.36 -29.61
C VAL A 3 14.25 27.95 -28.48
N ALA A 4 14.71 27.89 -27.23
CA ALA A 4 13.93 27.35 -26.11
C ALA A 4 12.76 28.25 -25.64
N HIS A 5 12.93 29.58 -25.58
CA HIS A 5 11.84 30.47 -25.14
C HIS A 5 10.73 30.57 -26.19
N ARG A 6 11.12 30.53 -27.48
CA ARG A 6 10.20 30.63 -28.61
C ARG A 6 9.32 29.39 -28.73
N LEU A 7 9.85 28.21 -28.37
CA LEU A 7 9.08 26.97 -28.29
C LEU A 7 8.12 26.91 -27.09
N LEU A 8 8.47 27.56 -25.97
CA LEU A 8 7.69 27.55 -24.74
C LEU A 8 6.77 28.78 -24.58
N ALA A 9 6.71 29.67 -25.59
CA ALA A 9 5.96 30.93 -25.56
C ALA A 9 6.24 31.82 -24.33
N VAL A 10 7.47 31.81 -23.81
CA VAL A 10 7.90 32.67 -22.71
C VAL A 10 8.71 33.84 -23.27
N THR A 11 8.57 35.03 -22.71
CA THR A 11 9.38 36.19 -23.11
C THR A 11 10.86 35.98 -22.77
N ASP A 12 11.77 36.47 -23.62
CA ASP A 12 13.22 36.39 -23.36
C ASP A 12 13.58 37.01 -21.99
N SER A 13 12.99 38.16 -21.67
CA SER A 13 13.17 38.83 -20.37
C SER A 13 12.67 37.99 -19.20
N GLY A 14 11.55 37.27 -19.35
CA GLY A 14 11.02 36.34 -18.35
C GLY A 14 11.94 35.14 -18.12
N TYR A 15 12.52 34.59 -19.21
CA TYR A 15 13.49 33.50 -19.14
C TYR A 15 14.77 33.90 -18.40
N TYR A 16 15.37 35.05 -18.73
CA TYR A 16 16.58 35.51 -18.04
C TYR A 16 16.31 35.96 -16.60
N ALA A 17 15.17 36.62 -16.33
CA ALA A 17 14.78 37.01 -14.97
C ALA A 17 14.41 35.81 -14.08
N TRP A 18 14.02 34.67 -14.67
CA TRP A 18 13.90 33.41 -13.95
C TRP A 18 15.27 32.77 -13.73
N ARG A 19 16.13 32.77 -14.75
CA ARG A 19 17.48 32.18 -14.71
C ARG A 19 18.41 32.87 -13.71
N SER A 20 18.30 34.18 -13.53
CA SER A 20 19.09 34.96 -12.57
C SER A 20 18.46 35.07 -11.18
N ARG A 21 17.27 34.49 -10.97
CA ARG A 21 16.50 34.67 -9.74
C ARG A 21 17.19 33.94 -8.58
N ALA A 22 17.53 34.68 -7.53
CA ALA A 22 18.08 34.09 -6.31
C ALA A 22 17.10 33.05 -5.72
N PRO A 23 17.61 31.96 -5.11
CA PRO A 23 16.77 30.93 -4.52
C PRO A 23 15.84 31.54 -3.48
N SER A 24 14.55 31.20 -3.57
CA SER A 24 13.57 31.70 -2.59
C SER A 24 13.89 31.19 -1.19
N PRO A 25 13.44 31.88 -0.13
CA PRO A 25 13.61 31.41 1.25
C PRO A 25 13.09 29.99 1.46
N ARG A 26 12.02 29.62 0.75
CA ARG A 26 11.48 28.25 0.74
C ARG A 26 12.44 27.25 0.11
N ALA A 27 13.08 27.61 -1.01
CA ALA A 27 14.07 26.75 -1.67
C ALA A 27 15.29 26.53 -0.78
N LEU A 28 15.78 27.59 -0.12
CA LEU A 28 16.87 27.50 0.86
C LEU A 28 16.49 26.60 2.04
N ARG A 29 15.30 26.79 2.62
CA ARG A 29 14.80 25.93 3.70
C ARG A 29 14.67 24.47 3.27
N HIS A 30 14.23 24.21 2.04
CA HIS A 30 14.15 22.84 1.51
C HIS A 30 15.53 22.22 1.30
N ALA A 31 16.50 22.98 0.80
CA ALA A 31 17.87 22.51 0.64
C ALA A 31 18.47 22.13 2.00
N TRP A 32 18.35 23.03 2.99
CA TRP A 32 18.80 22.77 4.36
C TRP A 32 18.09 21.55 4.98
N LEU A 33 16.77 21.45 4.83
CA LEU A 33 16.02 20.32 5.36
C LEU A 33 16.38 18.99 4.67
N THR A 34 16.70 19.02 3.37
CA THR A 34 17.17 17.85 2.63
C THR A 34 18.52 17.36 3.15
N ASP A 35 19.40 18.28 3.55
CA ASP A 35 20.67 17.93 4.18
C ASP A 35 20.48 17.26 5.55
N GLN A 36 19.60 17.81 6.40
CA GLN A 36 19.25 17.18 7.68
C GLN A 36 18.64 15.78 7.51
N ILE A 37 17.78 15.61 6.50
CA ILE A 37 17.21 14.30 6.13
C ILE A 37 18.33 13.31 5.74
N ARG A 38 19.35 13.76 5.00
CA ARG A 38 20.49 12.92 4.61
C ARG A 38 21.29 12.47 5.84
N VAL A 39 21.59 13.39 6.76
CA VAL A 39 22.32 13.08 8.00
C VAL A 39 21.57 12.04 8.84
N VAL A 40 20.27 12.22 9.04
CA VAL A 40 19.46 11.25 9.78
C VAL A 40 19.42 9.89 9.07
N HIS A 41 19.26 9.90 7.75
CA HIS A 41 19.17 8.67 6.97
C HIS A 41 20.49 7.90 6.98
N THR A 42 21.63 8.57 6.83
CA THR A 42 22.95 7.94 6.90
C THR A 42 23.27 7.45 8.31
N ALA A 43 22.91 8.19 9.35
CA ALA A 43 23.03 7.75 10.75
C ALA A 43 22.24 6.45 11.01
N SER A 44 21.07 6.30 10.37
CA SER A 44 20.25 5.08 10.42
C SER A 44 20.71 3.95 9.48
N ARG A 45 21.87 4.10 8.82
CA ARG A 45 22.41 3.18 7.79
C ARG A 45 21.45 2.91 6.64
N GLY A 46 20.61 3.88 6.29
CA GLY A 46 19.62 3.75 5.23
C GLY A 46 18.33 3.02 5.62
N THR A 47 18.16 2.68 6.91
CA THR A 47 16.98 1.90 7.36
C THR A 47 15.72 2.75 7.43
N TYR A 48 15.86 4.03 7.77
CA TYR A 48 14.69 4.86 8.07
C TYR A 48 14.02 5.40 6.80
N GLY A 49 12.72 5.13 6.67
CA GLY A 49 11.83 5.78 5.70
C GLY A 49 11.21 7.07 6.23
N ALA A 50 10.38 7.73 5.43
CA ALA A 50 9.82 9.06 5.70
C ALA A 50 9.19 9.22 7.08
N ARG A 51 8.45 8.21 7.57
CA ARG A 51 7.83 8.25 8.90
C ARG A 51 8.85 8.31 10.04
N ARG A 52 9.91 7.50 9.96
CA ARG A 52 10.96 7.44 11.00
C ARG A 52 11.87 8.66 10.93
N VAL A 53 12.23 9.09 9.73
CA VAL A 53 12.99 10.33 9.54
C VAL A 53 12.20 11.53 10.07
N HIS A 54 10.90 11.63 9.77
CA HIS A 54 10.05 12.69 10.30
C HIS A 54 10.02 12.72 11.84
N ALA A 55 9.88 11.55 12.47
CA ALA A 55 9.95 11.43 13.92
C ALA A 55 11.31 11.90 14.49
N GLU A 56 12.43 11.53 13.86
CA GLU A 56 13.76 11.98 14.29
C GLU A 56 13.93 13.49 14.16
N LEU A 57 13.49 14.08 13.04
CA LEU A 57 13.57 15.52 12.81
C LEU A 57 12.71 16.31 13.82
N THR A 58 11.53 15.80 14.16
CA THR A 58 10.58 16.48 15.05
C THR A 58 10.89 16.26 16.52
N LEU A 59 11.06 15.01 16.95
CA LEU A 59 11.27 14.64 18.34
C LEU A 59 12.75 14.69 18.75
N GLY A 60 13.66 14.29 17.86
CA GLY A 60 15.10 14.28 18.14
C GLY A 60 15.73 15.65 17.98
N LEU A 61 15.39 16.37 16.91
CA LEU A 61 15.97 17.69 16.58
C LEU A 61 15.04 18.88 16.87
N GLY A 62 13.81 18.63 17.32
CA GLY A 62 12.86 19.71 17.67
C GLY A 62 12.33 20.52 16.47
N LEU A 63 12.52 20.04 15.23
CA LEU A 63 12.19 20.81 14.04
C LEU A 63 10.69 20.73 13.70
N GLN A 64 10.09 21.89 13.41
CA GLN A 64 8.70 21.96 12.97
C GLN A 64 8.61 21.69 11.45
N VAL A 65 8.33 20.44 11.10
CA VAL A 65 8.27 19.95 9.71
C VAL A 65 7.06 19.02 9.54
N GLY A 66 6.34 19.19 8.43
CA GLY A 66 5.21 18.32 8.08
C GLY A 66 5.65 16.99 7.46
N HIS A 67 4.92 15.91 7.74
CA HIS A 67 5.20 14.57 7.21
C HIS A 67 5.31 14.56 5.67
N ASN A 68 4.33 15.14 4.97
CA ASN A 68 4.30 15.20 3.50
C ASN A 68 5.50 15.97 2.92
N GLN A 69 6.03 16.95 3.65
CA GLN A 69 7.21 17.70 3.23
C GLN A 69 8.46 16.82 3.28
N VAL A 70 8.63 16.03 4.35
CA VAL A 70 9.73 15.06 4.46
C VAL A 70 9.63 14.04 3.35
N GLU A 71 8.44 13.48 3.11
CA GLU A 71 8.22 12.48 2.07
C GLU A 71 8.54 13.02 0.66
N MET A 72 8.05 14.23 0.34
CA MET A 72 8.36 14.92 -0.91
C MET A 72 9.88 15.14 -1.07
N LEU A 73 10.58 15.60 -0.03
CA LEU A 73 12.02 15.86 -0.10
C LEU A 73 12.84 14.58 -0.21
N MET A 74 12.45 13.51 0.48
CA MET A 74 13.06 12.18 0.33
C MET A 74 12.88 11.64 -1.09
N ALA A 75 11.68 11.74 -1.64
CA ALA A 75 11.40 11.32 -3.02
C ALA A 75 12.26 12.10 -4.03
N ARG A 76 12.34 13.43 -3.89
CA ARG A 76 13.16 14.29 -4.78
C ARG A 76 14.66 14.02 -4.66
N SER A 77 15.12 13.58 -3.50
CA SER A 77 16.53 13.26 -3.25
C SER A 77 16.86 11.78 -3.48
N THR A 78 15.91 10.98 -3.98
CA THR A 78 16.04 9.53 -4.21
C THR A 78 16.41 8.75 -2.92
N ILE A 79 16.05 9.30 -1.76
CA ILE A 79 16.26 8.66 -0.47
C ILE A 79 15.06 7.76 -0.17
N LYS A 80 15.33 6.47 0.08
CA LYS A 80 14.29 5.48 0.39
C LYS A 80 14.71 4.68 1.62
N GLY A 81 13.78 4.52 2.56
CA GLY A 81 13.98 3.60 3.67
C GLY A 81 13.82 2.15 3.22
N LEU A 82 14.43 1.24 3.98
CA LEU A 82 14.19 -0.19 3.84
C LEU A 82 12.69 -0.50 4.04
N PRO A 83 12.07 -1.31 3.17
CA PRO A 83 10.70 -1.75 3.36
C PRO A 83 10.59 -2.53 4.67
N GLY A 84 9.67 -2.11 5.54
CA GLY A 84 9.42 -2.83 6.78
C GLY A 84 8.83 -4.22 6.50
N THR A 85 9.19 -5.21 7.32
CA THR A 85 8.55 -6.52 7.28
C THR A 85 7.06 -6.37 7.57
N ARG A 86 6.20 -6.87 6.67
CA ARG A 86 4.76 -6.91 6.90
C ARG A 86 4.50 -7.76 8.14
N ARG A 87 4.02 -7.13 9.22
CA ARG A 87 3.64 -7.87 10.44
C ARG A 87 2.53 -8.87 10.07
N PRO A 88 2.68 -10.17 10.39
CA PRO A 88 1.61 -11.12 10.22
C PRO A 88 0.42 -10.67 11.08
N ARG A 89 -0.78 -10.70 10.49
CA ARG A 89 -2.00 -10.45 11.27
C ARG A 89 -2.24 -11.67 12.17
N PRO A 90 -2.51 -11.49 13.47
CA PRO A 90 -2.88 -12.60 14.32
C PRO A 90 -4.12 -13.28 13.74
N ARG A 91 -4.09 -14.61 13.66
CA ARG A 91 -5.29 -15.39 13.33
C ARG A 91 -6.15 -15.40 14.59
N HIS A 92 -7.34 -14.84 14.51
CA HIS A 92 -8.32 -15.00 15.59
C HIS A 92 -8.83 -16.44 15.55
N GLU A 93 -8.51 -17.21 16.59
CA GLU A 93 -9.05 -18.57 16.78
C GLU A 93 -10.51 -18.55 17.22
N THR A 94 -11.00 -17.38 17.66
CA THR A 94 -12.39 -17.17 17.98
C THR A 94 -13.22 -16.97 16.71
N PRO A 95 -14.25 -17.81 16.46
CA PRO A 95 -15.14 -17.60 15.34
C PRO A 95 -15.86 -16.26 15.49
N THR A 96 -15.80 -15.45 14.43
CA THR A 96 -16.40 -14.10 14.40
C THR A 96 -17.93 -14.13 14.47
N ALA A 97 -18.55 -15.28 14.16
CA ALA A 97 -19.99 -15.50 14.23
C ALA A 97 -20.29 -16.75 15.06
N SER A 98 -21.40 -16.73 15.78
CA SER A 98 -21.94 -17.92 16.43
C SER A 98 -22.31 -18.97 15.37
N ASP A 99 -21.86 -20.20 15.56
CA ASP A 99 -22.26 -21.33 14.73
C ASP A 99 -23.68 -21.76 15.09
N LEU A 100 -24.67 -21.11 14.47
CA LEU A 100 -26.10 -21.38 14.70
C LEU A 100 -26.52 -22.81 14.27
N VAL A 101 -25.66 -23.54 13.59
CA VAL A 101 -25.95 -24.87 13.03
C VAL A 101 -25.18 -25.95 13.79
N GLU A 102 -24.28 -25.58 14.71
CA GLU A 102 -23.44 -26.51 15.50
C GLU A 102 -22.77 -27.60 14.63
N ARG A 103 -22.34 -27.22 13.42
CA ARG A 103 -21.80 -28.12 12.39
C ARG A 103 -22.73 -29.28 11.99
N MET A 104 -24.03 -29.20 12.28
CA MET A 104 -25.04 -30.18 11.90
C MET A 104 -25.72 -29.84 10.56
N PHE A 105 -25.11 -30.31 9.48
CA PHE A 105 -25.57 -30.03 8.11
C PHE A 105 -26.66 -30.99 7.58
N THR A 106 -27.04 -32.01 8.36
CA THR A 106 -28.08 -32.99 8.00
C THR A 106 -29.45 -32.50 8.48
N ARG A 107 -30.46 -32.48 7.59
CA ARG A 107 -31.84 -32.10 7.94
C ARG A 107 -32.86 -33.01 7.27
N GLU A 108 -33.99 -33.20 7.93
CA GLU A 108 -35.05 -34.14 7.55
C GLU A 108 -35.89 -33.69 6.35
N SER A 109 -35.88 -32.40 6.01
CA SER A 109 -36.67 -31.84 4.91
C SER A 109 -35.90 -30.76 4.13
N PRO A 110 -36.19 -30.60 2.82
CA PRO A 110 -35.67 -29.49 2.02
C PRO A 110 -36.02 -28.12 2.62
N ASN A 111 -35.26 -27.08 2.24
CA ASN A 111 -35.44 -25.68 2.67
C ASN A 111 -35.28 -25.38 4.17
N ARG A 112 -34.80 -26.33 5.01
CA ARG A 112 -34.50 -26.07 6.43
C ARG A 112 -33.11 -25.52 6.70
N LEU A 113 -32.16 -25.72 5.78
CA LEU A 113 -30.80 -25.19 5.88
C LEU A 113 -30.31 -24.84 4.49
N TRP A 114 -29.81 -23.63 4.35
CA TRP A 114 -29.25 -23.12 3.10
C TRP A 114 -27.77 -22.93 3.33
N VAL A 115 -26.95 -23.71 2.63
CA VAL A 115 -25.49 -23.59 2.71
C VAL A 115 -25.01 -23.00 1.39
N THR A 116 -24.23 -21.93 1.49
CA THR A 116 -23.51 -21.36 0.35
C THR A 116 -22.04 -21.72 0.46
N ASP A 117 -21.45 -22.18 -0.64
CA ASP A 117 -20.00 -22.28 -0.75
C ASP A 117 -19.49 -21.21 -1.71
N ILE A 118 -18.33 -20.64 -1.36
CA ILE A 118 -17.59 -19.71 -2.21
C ILE A 118 -16.45 -20.51 -2.81
N THR A 119 -16.53 -20.74 -4.13
CA THR A 119 -15.43 -21.38 -4.86
C THR A 119 -14.56 -20.31 -5.50
N GLU A 120 -13.27 -20.36 -5.18
CA GLU A 120 -12.25 -19.47 -5.72
C GLU A 120 -11.64 -20.05 -6.99
N HIS A 121 -11.83 -19.39 -8.12
CA HIS A 121 -11.22 -19.78 -9.39
C HIS A 121 -9.99 -18.92 -9.67
N ARG A 122 -8.85 -19.59 -9.85
CA ARG A 122 -7.61 -18.93 -10.27
C ARG A 122 -7.62 -18.74 -11.78
N THR A 123 -7.38 -17.51 -12.21
CA THR A 123 -7.31 -17.16 -13.63
C THR A 123 -5.88 -16.78 -13.99
N SER A 124 -5.38 -17.23 -15.14
CA SER A 124 -3.97 -17.00 -15.55
C SER A 124 -3.72 -15.57 -16.06
N TRP A 125 -4.75 -14.88 -16.54
CA TRP A 125 -4.63 -13.56 -17.17
C TRP A 125 -5.08 -12.39 -16.30
N ILE A 126 -5.69 -12.64 -15.13
CA ILE A 126 -6.01 -11.61 -14.13
C ILE A 126 -5.42 -12.05 -12.80
N PRO A 127 -4.66 -11.20 -12.08
CA PRO A 127 -4.18 -11.51 -10.73
C PRO A 127 -5.31 -11.49 -9.68
N ALA A 128 -6.56 -11.72 -10.10
CA ALA A 128 -7.75 -11.72 -9.26
C ALA A 128 -8.35 -13.13 -9.20
N VAL A 129 -8.87 -13.47 -8.03
CA VAL A 129 -9.67 -14.67 -7.81
C VAL A 129 -11.12 -14.32 -8.11
N VAL A 130 -11.74 -15.07 -9.01
CA VAL A 130 -13.20 -14.96 -9.23
C VAL A 130 -13.88 -15.88 -8.24
N ALA A 131 -14.69 -15.29 -7.36
CA ALA A 131 -15.48 -16.00 -6.37
C ALA A 131 -16.91 -16.16 -6.88
N THR A 132 -17.36 -17.40 -7.10
CA THR A 132 -18.76 -17.68 -7.43
C THR A 132 -19.47 -18.18 -6.18
N VAL A 133 -20.62 -17.58 -5.86
CA VAL A 133 -21.48 -18.02 -4.74
C VAL A 133 -22.46 -19.05 -5.27
N GLY A 134 -22.27 -20.32 -4.89
CA GLY A 134 -23.21 -21.40 -5.19
C GLY A 134 -24.20 -21.59 -4.04
N ILE A 135 -25.51 -21.54 -4.30
CA ILE A 135 -26.53 -21.95 -3.31
C ILE A 135 -26.80 -23.44 -3.51
N LYS A 136 -26.34 -24.29 -2.58
CA LYS A 136 -26.66 -25.71 -2.62
C LYS A 136 -27.97 -25.97 -1.89
N LYS A 137 -29.07 -26.12 -2.65
CA LYS A 137 -30.30 -26.75 -2.16
C LYS A 137 -30.06 -28.25 -2.07
N ARG A 138 -29.41 -28.73 -1.01
CA ARG A 138 -29.11 -30.16 -0.88
C ARG A 138 -30.41 -30.94 -0.65
N LEU A 139 -30.90 -31.60 -1.70
CA LEU A 139 -31.82 -32.72 -1.61
C LEU A 139 -31.03 -33.90 -1.01
N VAL A 140 -31.49 -34.45 0.11
CA VAL A 140 -30.81 -35.57 0.77
C VAL A 140 -30.95 -36.81 -0.13
N LYS A 141 -29.91 -37.13 -0.90
CA LYS A 141 -29.62 -38.50 -1.31
C LYS A 141 -28.10 -38.70 -1.44
N GLN A 142 -27.62 -39.61 -0.61
CA GLN A 142 -26.25 -40.05 -0.40
C GLN A 142 -25.63 -40.63 -1.68
N ILE A 143 -24.46 -40.15 -2.11
CA ILE A 143 -23.52 -40.90 -2.97
C ILE A 143 -22.09 -40.51 -2.57
N GLY A 144 -21.31 -41.49 -2.11
CA GLY A 144 -19.87 -41.37 -2.01
C GLY A 144 -19.22 -41.55 -3.38
N ALA A 145 -18.12 -40.85 -3.64
CA ALA A 145 -17.11 -41.32 -4.57
C ALA A 145 -15.80 -40.59 -4.30
N ARG A 146 -14.83 -41.40 -3.91
CA ARG A 146 -13.40 -41.16 -3.87
C ARG A 146 -12.90 -41.02 -5.32
N LEU A 147 -12.19 -39.95 -5.65
CA LEU A 147 -11.34 -39.82 -6.84
C LEU A 147 -10.12 -39.01 -6.36
N ALA A 148 -8.98 -39.58 -5.98
CA ALA A 148 -7.98 -40.28 -6.80
C ALA A 148 -7.62 -39.50 -8.07
N CYS A 149 -6.59 -38.65 -7.98
CA CYS A 149 -5.92 -38.02 -9.11
C CYS A 149 -4.81 -38.95 -9.63
N PRO A 150 -4.70 -39.23 -10.94
CA PRO A 150 -3.47 -39.74 -11.51
C PRO A 150 -2.48 -38.58 -11.77
N SER A 151 -1.20 -38.91 -11.64
CA SER A 151 0.00 -38.14 -11.99
C SER A 151 0.11 -37.82 -13.47
#